data_AF-A0A661Z0R0-F1
#
_entry.id   AF-A0A661Z0R0-F1
#
_cell.length_a   1.000
_cell.length_b   1.000
_cell.length_c   1.000
_cell.angle_alpha   90.00
_cell.angle_beta   90.00
_cell.angle_gamma   90.00
#
_symmetry.space_group_name_H-M   'P 1'
#
loop_
_entity.id
_entity.type
_entity.pdbx_description
1 polymer ?
#
loop_
_entity_poly.entity_id
_entity_poly.type
_entity_poly.pdbx_seq_one_letter_code
_entity_poly.pdbx_strand_id
1 'polypeptide(L)' 'MYYPYLRGRQFELIALREYALQDRDNNLITPIIELVKNTFNNIKLAIPKLILGNVKFALILNPQDGEI' A
#
# COMPACT_ATOMS: atom_id res chain seq x y z
N MET A 1 -18.57 1.98 -1.72
CA MET A 1 -18.11 3.36 -1.97
C MET A 1 -16.64 3.31 -2.33
N TYR A 2 -16.22 3.95 -3.44
CA TYR A 2 -14.80 4.03 -3.81
C TYR A 2 -14.17 5.12 -2.96
N TYR A 3 -13.30 4.72 -2.03
CA TYR A 3 -12.47 5.65 -1.30
C TYR A 3 -11.21 5.94 -2.13
N PRO A 4 -10.65 7.16 -2.09
CA PRO A 4 -9.42 7.51 -2.82
C PRO A 4 -8.15 6.89 -2.18
N TYR A 5 -8.30 5.82 -1.40
CA TYR A 5 -7.22 5.13 -0.71
C TYR A 5 -7.49 3.63 -0.66
N LEU A 6 -6.41 2.85 -0.61
CA LEU A 6 -6.43 1.39 -0.56
C LEU A 6 -6.60 0.94 0.89
N ARG A 7 -7.40 -0.11 1.15
CA ARG A 7 -7.61 -0.64 2.52
C ARG A 7 -6.67 -1.80 2.85
N GLY A 8 -5.51 -1.88 2.20
CA GLY A 8 -4.52 -2.93 2.43
C GLY A 8 -5.02 -4.35 2.12
N ARG A 9 -6.01 -4.51 1.24
CA ARG A 9 -6.51 -5.83 0.82
C ARG A 9 -5.48 -6.54 -0.07
N GLN A 10 -5.51 -7.87 -0.09
CA GLN A 10 -4.52 -8.68 -0.80
C GLN A 10 -4.30 -8.23 -2.26
N PHE A 11 -5.37 -8.07 -3.05
CA PHE A 11 -5.24 -7.66 -4.46
C PHE A 11 -4.77 -6.22 -4.63
N GLU A 12 -5.12 -5.32 -3.72
CA GLU A 12 -4.60 -3.94 -3.71
C GLU A 12 -3.08 -3.94 -3.47
N LEU A 13 -2.61 -4.75 -2.52
CA LEU A 13 -1.18 -4.87 -2.21
C LEU A 13 -0.38 -5.59 -3.31
N ILE A 14 -1.00 -6.52 -4.04
CA ILE A 14 -0.39 -7.13 -5.23
C ILE A 14 -0.23 -6.09 -6.34
N ALA A 15 -1.29 -5.32 -6.62
CA ALA A 15 -1.24 -4.26 -7.62
C ALA A 15 -0.15 -3.22 -7.31
N LEU A 16 0.00 -2.83 -6.04
CA LEU A 16 1.06 -1.91 -5.61
C LEU A 16 2.47 -2.47 -5.85
N ARG A 17 2.66 -3.78 -5.67
CA ARG A 17 3.96 -4.41 -5.94
C ARG A 17 4.28 -4.42 -7.43
N GLU A 18 3.29 -4.69 -8.27
CA GLU A 18 3.46 -4.66 -9.73
C GLU A 18 3.72 -3.23 -10.22
N TYR A 19 2.97 -2.26 -9.69
CA TYR A 19 3.18 -0.84 -9.93
C TYR A 19 4.60 -0.41 -9.55
N ALA A 20 5.12 -0.83 -8.38
CA ALA A 20 6.48 -0.52 -7.95
C ALA A 20 7.59 -1.07 -8.89
N LEU A 21 7.28 -2.09 -9.69
CA LEU A 21 8.20 -2.60 -10.71
C LEU A 21 8.16 -1.77 -11.99
N GLN A 22 7.02 -1.16 -12.31
CA GLN A 22 6.80 -0.41 -13.55
C GLN A 22 7.16 1.08 -13.40
N ASP A 23 6.77 1.71 -12.29
CA ASP A 23 6.88 3.16 -12.09
C ASP A 23 8.08 3.54 -11.24
N ARG A 24 9.26 3.09 -11.65
CA ARG A 24 10.50 3.53 -11.00
C ARG A 24 10.72 5.01 -11.29
N ASP A 25 10.87 5.80 -10.23
CA ASP A 25 11.33 7.20 -10.23
C ASP A 25 10.42 8.27 -10.85
N ASN A 26 9.26 7.92 -11.42
CA ASN A 26 8.35 8.90 -12.03
C ASN A 26 7.51 9.66 -10.98
N ASN A 27 7.20 9.02 -9.84
CA ASN A 27 6.50 9.59 -8.68
C ASN A 27 5.21 10.39 -9.01
N LEU A 28 4.56 10.09 -10.14
CA LEU A 28 3.32 10.74 -10.58
C LEU A 28 2.10 10.27 -9.77
N ILE A 29 2.18 9.07 -9.21
CA ILE A 29 1.13 8.49 -8.37
C ILE A 29 1.72 8.24 -6.99
N THR A 30 1.04 8.75 -5.96
CA THR A 30 1.39 8.52 -4.55
C THR A 30 0.25 7.74 -3.89
N PRO A 31 0.32 6.40 -3.83
CA PRO A 31 -0.74 5.61 -3.21
C PRO A 31 -0.86 5.92 -1.72
N ILE A 32 -2.11 5.99 -1.25
CA ILE A 32 -2.47 6.10 0.16
C ILE A 32 -3.04 4.74 0.58
N ILE A 33 -2.48 4.17 1.65
CA ILE A 33 -2.82 2.82 2.13
C ILE A 33 -3.27 2.93 3.58
N GLU A 34 -4.53 2.60 3.87
CA GLU A 34 -5.03 2.43 5.23
C GLU A 34 -4.98 0.94 5.62
N LEU A 35 -4.35 0.61 6.73
CA LEU A 35 -4.35 -0.76 7.26
C LEU A 35 -5.58 -0.98 8.14
N VAL A 36 -6.42 -1.94 7.75
CA VAL A 36 -7.67 -2.28 8.46
C VAL A 36 -7.68 -3.69 9.05
N LYS A 37 -6.64 -4.48 8.77
CA LYS A 37 -6.48 -5.83 9.31
C LYS A 37 -5.04 -6.05 9.77
N ASN A 38 -4.90 -6.79 10.86
CA ASN A 38 -3.61 -7.23 11.40
C ASN A 38 -2.89 -8.31 10.58
N THR A 39 -3.37 -8.66 9.39
CA THR A 39 -2.69 -9.64 8.53
C THR A 39 -1.51 -8.97 7.82
N PHE A 40 -0.39 -8.83 8.53
CA PHE A 40 0.82 -8.15 8.06
C PHE A 40 1.60 -8.91 6.98
N ASN A 41 1.22 -10.12 6.58
CA ASN A 41 2.02 -10.92 5.65
C ASN A 41 2.16 -10.25 4.28
N ASN A 42 1.06 -9.72 3.72
CA ASN A 42 1.09 -9.09 2.40
C ASN A 42 1.72 -7.68 2.44
N ILE A 43 1.49 -6.92 3.52
CA ILE A 43 2.08 -5.58 3.66
C ILE A 43 3.60 -5.65 3.83
N LYS A 44 4.11 -6.66 4.56
CA LYS A 44 5.54 -6.96 4.71
C LYS A 44 6.22 -7.31 3.38
N LEU A 45 5.46 -7.77 2.38
CA LEU A 45 5.96 -7.98 1.03
C LEU A 45 5.84 -6.73 0.15
N ALA A 46 4.78 -5.94 0.33
CA ALA A 46 4.52 -4.77 -0.50
C ALA A 46 5.42 -3.56 -0.17
N ILE A 47 5.56 -3.22 1.11
CA ILE A 47 6.32 -2.03 1.54
C ILE A 47 7.78 -2.06 1.07
N PRO A 48 8.54 -3.18 1.22
CA PRO A 48 9.90 -3.23 0.72
C PRO A 48 9.98 -3.03 -0.80
N LYS A 49 8.99 -3.49 -1.57
CA LYS A 49 8.96 -3.29 -3.03
C LYS A 49 8.73 -1.83 -3.40
N LEU A 50 7.83 -1.15 -2.71
CA LEU A 50 7.60 0.29 -2.90
C LEU A 50 8.85 1.10 -2.58
N ILE A 51 9.52 0.80 -1.45
CA ILE A 51 10.78 1.44 -1.06
C ILE A 51 11.88 1.18 -2.10
N LEU A 52 12.06 -0.08 -2.52
CA LEU A 52 13.07 -0.44 -3.54
C LEU A 52 12.79 0.19 -4.92
N GLY A 53 11.51 0.38 -5.26
CA GLY A 53 11.08 1.08 -6.48
C GLY A 53 11.13 2.60 -6.38
N ASN A 54 11.57 3.15 -5.23
CA ASN A 54 11.59 4.59 -4.95
C ASN A 54 10.22 5.27 -5.12
N VAL A 55 9.15 4.51 -4.87
CA VAL A 55 7.76 4.96 -4.96
C VAL A 55 7.41 5.72 -3.70
N LYS A 56 6.94 6.96 -3.82
CA LYS A 56 6.35 7.70 -2.72
C LYS A 56 4.99 7.10 -2.36
N PHE A 57 4.73 6.86 -1.07
CA PHE A 57 3.43 6.39 -0.59
C PHE A 57 3.14 6.95 0.80
N ALA A 58 1.85 6.96 1.17
CA ALA A 58 1.40 7.28 2.52
C ALA A 58 0.76 6.06 3.18
N LEU A 59 1.01 5.88 4.47
CA LEU A 59 0.43 4.80 5.28
C LEU A 59 -0.41 5.41 6.40
N ILE A 60 -1.68 5.03 6.47
CA ILE A 60 -2.61 5.39 7.54
C ILE A 60 -2.75 4.19 8.47
N LEU A 61 -2.39 4.40 9.74
CA LEU A 61 -2.58 3.44 10.82
C LEU A 61 -3.74 3.94 11.68
N ASN A 62 -4.96 3.52 11.33
CA ASN A 62 -6.17 3.92 12.06
C ASN A 62 -6.53 2.85 13.10
N PRO A 63 -6.25 3.08 14.40
CA PRO A 63 -6.51 2.09 15.44
C PRO A 63 -7.99 1.89 15.76
N GLN A 64 -8.89 2.77 15.30
CA GLN A 64 -10.32 2.67 15.60
C GLN A 64 -11.10 1.80 14.59
N ASP A 65 -10.59 1.67 13.37
CA ASP A 65 -11.28 0.98 12.26
C ASP A 65 -10.43 -0.18 11.68
N GLY A 66 -9.38 -0.58 12.42
CA GLY A 66 -8.57 -1.76 12.15
C GLY A 66 -8.79 -2.84 13.21
N GLU A 67 -8.85 -4.11 12.81
CA GLU A 67 -8.80 -5.23 13.76
C GLU A 67 -7.43 -5.19 14.48
N ILE A 68 -7.39 -4.64 15.71
CA ILE A 68 -6.26 -4.74 16.67
C ILE A 68 -6.06 -6.19 17.11
#